data_AF-A0A7J4RAJ4-F1
#
_entry.id   AF-A0A7J4RAJ4-F1
#
_cell.length_a   1.000
_cell.length_b   1.000
_cell.length_c   1.000
_cell.angle_alpha   90.00
_cell.angle_beta   90.00
_cell.angle_gamma   90.00
#
_symmetry.space_group_name_H-M   'P 1'
#
loop_
_entity.id
_entity.type
_entity.pdbx_description
1 polymer ?
#
loop_
_entity_poly.entity_id
_entity_poly.type
_entity_poly.pdbx_seq_one_letter_code
_entity_poly.pdbx_strand_id
1 'polypeptide(L)'
;MIPLKPGMSLPELQEYIADMKKRRGFQVNLEKEFILLVEEVGELAKELKQVWRAERKLKGDDAEKRLAAIEANKKQLEGELADCLIYLLNIGNLLNIDLQKALIEKEQLNETRRWDRL
;
A
#
# COMPACT_ATOMS: atom_id res chain seq x y z
N MET A 1 18.66 -15.94 2.10
CA MET A 1 17.55 -14.99 1.85
C MET A 1 17.47 -14.81 0.35
N ILE A 2 16.33 -15.07 -0.29
CA ILE A 2 16.14 -14.56 -1.66
C ILE A 2 15.78 -13.09 -1.46
N PRO A 3 16.66 -12.14 -1.84
CA PRO A 3 16.33 -10.74 -1.71
C PRO A 3 15.12 -10.42 -2.59
N LEU A 4 14.32 -9.43 -2.18
CA LEU A 4 13.32 -8.85 -3.07
C LEU A 4 14.06 -8.39 -4.34
N LYS A 5 13.66 -8.91 -5.50
CA LYS A 5 14.33 -8.60 -6.77
C LYS A 5 13.59 -7.47 -7.48
N PRO A 6 14.30 -6.54 -8.14
CA PRO A 6 13.67 -5.59 -9.03
C PRO A 6 12.87 -6.31 -10.13
N GLY A 7 11.69 -5.79 -10.47
CA GLY A 7 10.88 -6.29 -11.57
C GLY A 7 10.02 -7.53 -11.26
N MET A 8 9.89 -7.94 -10.00
CA MET A 8 8.94 -8.98 -9.61
C MET A 8 7.50 -8.61 -9.98
N SER A 9 6.79 -9.57 -10.57
CA SER A 9 5.35 -9.54 -10.77
C SER A 9 4.59 -9.62 -9.44
N LEU A 10 3.30 -9.29 -9.45
CA LEU A 10 2.50 -9.30 -8.23
C LEU A 10 2.38 -10.70 -7.58
N PRO A 11 2.25 -11.82 -8.33
CA PRO A 11 2.35 -13.16 -7.77
C PRO A 11 3.71 -13.46 -7.15
N GLU A 12 4.81 -13.04 -7.77
CA GLU A 12 6.16 -13.21 -7.18
C GLU A 12 6.32 -12.40 -5.89
N LEU A 13 5.70 -11.22 -5.81
CA LEU A 13 5.64 -10.43 -4.57
C LEU A 13 4.81 -11.14 -3.50
N GLN A 14 3.66 -11.71 -3.86
CA GLN A 14 2.83 -12.53 -2.97
C GLN A 14 3.63 -13.70 -2.39
N GLU A 15 4.32 -14.46 -3.24
CA GLU A 15 5.20 -15.56 -2.83
C GLU A 15 6.34 -15.08 -1.92
N TYR A 16 7.02 -14.00 -2.30
CA TYR A 16 8.08 -13.41 -1.49
C TYR A 16 7.61 -13.04 -0.08
N ILE A 17 6.43 -12.42 0.06
CA ILE A 17 5.88 -12.02 1.36
C ILE A 17 5.53 -13.24 2.21
N ALA A 18 4.89 -14.27 1.63
CA ALA A 18 4.60 -15.51 2.34
C ALA A 18 5.88 -16.16 2.89
N ASP A 19 6.91 -16.24 2.04
CA ASP A 19 8.22 -16.78 2.39
C ASP A 19 8.91 -15.97 3.49
N MET A 20 8.86 -14.63 3.38
CA MET A 20 9.45 -13.71 4.35
C MET A 20 8.81 -13.88 5.73
N LYS A 21 7.48 -13.91 5.83
CA LYS A 21 6.78 -14.05 7.11
C LYS A 21 7.04 -15.42 7.76
N LYS A 22 7.04 -16.49 6.95
CA LYS A 22 7.38 -17.85 7.42
C LYS A 22 8.79 -17.90 8.01
N ARG A 23 9.78 -17.33 7.33
CA ARG A 23 11.19 -17.33 7.79
C ARG A 23 11.39 -16.48 9.05
N ARG A 24 10.62 -15.41 9.22
CA ARG A 24 10.65 -14.58 10.45
C ARG A 24 9.89 -15.21 11.62
N GLY A 25 9.23 -16.35 11.43
CA GLY A 25 8.50 -17.05 12.49
C GLY A 25 7.25 -16.30 12.94
N PHE A 26 6.68 -15.44 12.09
CA PHE A 26 5.47 -14.71 12.45
C PHE A 26 4.27 -15.65 12.54
N GLN A 27 3.54 -15.55 13.64
CA GLN A 27 2.22 -16.17 13.76
C GLN A 27 1.24 -15.37 12.91
N VAL A 28 0.88 -15.94 11.76
CA VAL A 28 -0.05 -15.37 10.80
C VAL A 28 -1.44 -15.95 11.04
N ASN A 29 -2.43 -15.08 11.19
CA ASN A 29 -3.85 -15.39 11.06
C ASN A 29 -4.54 -14.20 10.39
N LEU A 30 -5.68 -14.45 9.76
CA LEU A 30 -6.33 -13.50 8.87
C LEU A 30 -6.75 -12.21 9.60
N GLU A 31 -7.35 -12.35 10.78
CA GLU A 31 -7.88 -11.25 11.57
C GLU A 31 -6.76 -10.32 12.03
N LYS A 32 -5.64 -10.89 12.50
CA LYS A 32 -4.47 -10.12 12.92
C LYS A 32 -3.82 -9.38 11.75
N GLU A 33 -3.69 -10.02 10.59
CA GLU A 33 -3.12 -9.38 9.40
C GLU A 33 -4.00 -8.23 8.91
N PHE A 34 -5.33 -8.36 9.01
CA PHE A 34 -6.24 -7.25 8.73
C PHE A 34 -6.13 -6.11 9.74
N ILE A 35 -6.01 -6.42 11.04
CA ILE A 35 -5.77 -5.40 12.08
C ILE A 35 -4.49 -4.64 11.78
N LEU A 36 -3.38 -5.34 11.47
CA LEU A 36 -2.11 -4.71 11.14
C LEU A 36 -2.22 -3.85 9.86
N LEU A 37 -2.91 -4.31 8.82
CA LEU A 37 -3.20 -3.48 7.66
C LEU A 37 -3.89 -2.16 8.04
N VAL A 38 -4.87 -2.21 8.94
CA VAL A 38 -5.59 -1.02 9.41
C VAL A 38 -4.67 -0.10 10.21
N GLU A 39 -3.74 -0.64 10.99
CA GLU A 39 -2.71 0.14 11.68
C GLU A 39 -1.80 0.89 10.69
N GLU A 40 -1.30 0.21 9.64
CA GLU A 40 -0.46 0.85 8.61
C GLU A 40 -1.23 1.91 7.81
N VAL A 41 -2.53 1.69 7.55
CA VAL A 41 -3.40 2.73 6.97
C VAL A 41 -3.52 3.95 7.89
N GLY A 42 -3.54 3.72 9.21
CA GLY A 42 -3.53 4.77 10.22
C GLY A 42 -2.23 5.58 10.25
N GLU A 43 -1.08 4.92 10.13
CA GLU A 43 0.22 5.59 10.00
C GLU A 43 0.32 6.36 8.68
N LEU A 44 -0.14 5.79 7.56
CA LEU A 44 -0.27 6.51 6.29
C LEU A 44 -1.15 7.78 6.44
N ALA A 45 -2.28 7.68 7.13
CA ALA A 45 -3.16 8.83 7.38
C ALA A 45 -2.48 9.91 8.24
N LYS A 46 -1.66 9.50 9.21
CA LYS A 46 -0.86 10.42 10.04
C LYS A 46 0.19 11.15 9.19
N GLU A 47 0.88 10.47 8.28
CA GLU A 47 1.85 11.11 7.38
C GLU A 47 1.17 12.08 6.40
N LEU A 48 0.02 11.71 5.84
CA LEU A 48 -0.80 12.63 5.02
C LEU A 48 -1.25 13.87 5.82
N LYS A 49 -1.54 13.71 7.12
CA LYS A 49 -1.83 14.84 8.01
C LYS A 49 -0.60 15.73 8.24
N GLN A 50 0.62 15.17 8.27
CA GLN A 50 1.85 15.97 8.34
C GLN A 50 2.06 16.77 7.05
N VAL A 51 1.83 16.17 5.88
CA VAL A 51 1.85 16.88 4.59
C VAL A 51 0.89 18.07 4.64
N TRP A 52 -0.37 17.84 5.03
CA TRP A 52 -1.37 18.90 5.13
C TRP A 52 -0.96 20.02 6.09
N ARG A 53 -0.36 19.69 7.23
CA ARG A 53 0.16 20.68 8.19
C ARG A 53 1.35 21.46 7.65
N ALA A 54 2.25 20.81 6.93
CA ALA A 54 3.43 21.44 6.34
C ALA A 54 3.01 22.43 5.25
N GLU A 55 2.11 22.01 4.35
CA GLU A 55 1.57 22.83 3.26
C GLU A 55 1.04 24.18 3.76
N ARG A 56 0.26 24.18 4.85
CA ARG A 56 -0.33 25.40 5.44
C ARG A 56 0.68 26.36 6.07
N LYS A 57 1.91 25.92 6.34
CA LYS A 57 2.98 26.76 6.89
C LYS A 57 3.81 27.41 5.78
N LEU A 58 3.71 26.90 4.55
CA LEU A 58 4.46 27.41 3.41
C LEU A 58 3.77 28.62 2.80
N LYS A 59 4.57 29.55 2.26
CA LYS A 59 4.11 30.71 1.48
C LYS A 59 4.35 30.43 0.00
N GLY A 60 3.56 31.05 -0.88
CA GLY A 60 3.70 30.89 -2.33
C GLY A 60 2.42 30.38 -2.98
N ASP A 61 2.58 29.81 -4.17
CA ASP A 61 1.49 29.17 -4.92
C ASP A 61 1.05 27.85 -4.27
N ASP A 62 -0.25 27.53 -4.36
CA ASP A 62 -0.80 26.35 -3.68
C ASP A 62 -0.28 25.03 -4.25
N ALA A 63 -0.03 24.94 -5.56
CA ALA A 63 0.54 23.74 -6.16
C ALA A 63 2.00 23.53 -5.71
N GLU A 64 2.78 24.61 -5.63
CA GLU A 64 4.17 24.57 -5.16
C GLU A 64 4.25 24.16 -3.68
N LYS A 65 3.39 24.72 -2.82
CA LYS A 65 3.30 24.32 -1.40
C LYS A 65 2.98 22.85 -1.27
N ARG A 66 2.02 22.35 -2.06
CA ARG A 66 1.59 20.94 -2.01
C ARG A 66 2.74 20.01 -2.38
N LEU A 67 3.43 20.29 -3.48
CA LEU A 67 4.58 19.49 -3.92
C LEU A 67 5.71 19.51 -2.90
N ALA A 68 6.07 20.68 -2.37
CA ALA A 68 7.11 20.82 -1.35
C ALA A 68 6.75 20.07 -0.05
N ALA A 69 5.49 20.14 0.38
CA ALA A 69 5.01 19.42 1.56
C ALA A 69 5.01 17.89 1.36
N ILE A 70 4.64 17.40 0.18
CA ILE A 70 4.73 15.97 -0.15
C ILE A 70 6.19 15.53 -0.15
N GLU A 71 7.08 16.24 -0.84
CA GLU A 71 8.49 15.88 -0.94
C GLU A 71 9.15 15.82 0.46
N ALA A 72 8.80 16.75 1.36
CA ALA A 72 9.29 16.76 2.73
C ALA A 72 8.88 15.53 3.57
N ASN A 73 7.81 14.82 3.20
CA ASN A 73 7.31 13.62 3.90
C ASN A 73 7.40 12.35 3.02
N LYS A 74 8.02 12.44 1.85
CA LYS A 74 7.97 11.40 0.82
C LYS A 74 8.49 10.06 1.29
N LYS A 75 9.61 10.06 2.02
CA LYS A 75 10.23 8.83 2.53
C LYS A 75 9.31 8.09 3.50
N GLN A 76 8.59 8.81 4.36
CA GLN A 76 7.64 8.22 5.30
C GLN A 76 6.43 7.68 4.53
N LEU A 77 5.86 8.47 3.61
CA LEU A 77 4.77 8.04 2.74
C LEU A 77 5.12 6.77 1.94
N GLU A 78 6.33 6.69 1.38
CA GLU A 78 6.84 5.51 0.67
C GLU A 78 6.87 4.28 1.59
N GLY A 79 7.29 4.46 2.84
CA GLY A 79 7.29 3.41 3.86
C GLY A 79 5.89 2.90 4.18
N GLU A 80 4.99 3.80 4.60
CA GLU A 80 3.64 3.41 5.02
C GLU A 80 2.80 2.82 3.87
N LEU A 81 3.02 3.30 2.64
CA LEU A 81 2.40 2.70 1.44
C LEU A 81 2.94 1.28 1.18
N ALA A 82 4.24 1.06 1.36
CA ALA A 82 4.84 -0.26 1.23
C ALA A 82 4.34 -1.21 2.32
N ASP A 83 4.18 -0.74 3.56
CA ASP A 83 3.66 -1.54 4.67
C ASP A 83 2.19 -1.93 4.43
N CYS A 84 1.35 -0.99 3.96
CA CYS A 84 -0.01 -1.30 3.49
C CYS A 84 -0.02 -2.40 2.43
N LEU A 85 0.88 -2.31 1.43
CA LEU A 85 1.00 -3.31 0.37
C LEU A 85 1.41 -4.67 0.95
N ILE A 86 2.38 -4.73 1.85
CA ILE A 86 2.87 -5.98 2.46
C ILE A 86 1.73 -6.74 3.14
N TYR A 87 0.92 -6.07 3.97
CA TYR A 87 -0.19 -6.74 4.64
C TYR A 87 -1.31 -7.10 3.67
N LEU A 88 -1.64 -6.25 2.70
CA LEU A 88 -2.64 -6.57 1.68
C LEU A 88 -2.26 -7.82 0.88
N LEU A 89 -1.01 -7.93 0.43
CA LEU A 89 -0.51 -9.11 -0.28
C LEU A 89 -0.60 -10.36 0.58
N ASN A 90 -0.25 -10.26 1.87
CA ASN A 90 -0.32 -11.42 2.74
C ASN A 90 -1.76 -11.84 3.08
N ILE A 91 -2.70 -10.90 3.19
CA ILE A 91 -4.13 -11.20 3.31
C ILE A 91 -4.60 -11.97 2.07
N GLY A 92 -4.19 -11.54 0.87
CA GLY A 92 -4.43 -12.28 -0.38
C GLY A 92 -3.91 -13.72 -0.30
N ASN A 93 -2.68 -13.91 0.20
CA ASN A 93 -2.09 -15.24 0.40
C ASN A 93 -2.90 -16.12 1.37
N LEU A 94 -3.30 -15.57 2.52
CA LEU A 94 -4.07 -16.31 3.54
C LEU A 94 -5.46 -16.73 3.03
N LEU A 95 -6.04 -15.94 2.12
CA LEU A 95 -7.31 -16.23 1.47
C LEU A 95 -7.16 -17.08 0.20
N ASN A 96 -5.94 -17.45 -0.18
CA ASN A 96 -5.62 -18.15 -1.43
C ASN A 96 -6.16 -17.41 -2.68
N ILE A 97 -5.99 -16.07 -2.68
CA ILE A 97 -6.41 -15.19 -3.77
C ILE A 97 -5.17 -14.76 -4.58
N ASP A 98 -5.22 -14.99 -5.89
CA ASP A 98 -4.32 -14.35 -6.85
C ASP A 98 -4.78 -12.91 -7.08
N LEU A 99 -4.05 -11.96 -6.48
CA LEU A 99 -4.42 -10.54 -6.54
C LEU A 99 -4.22 -9.95 -7.93
N GLN A 100 -3.29 -10.47 -8.74
CA GLN A 100 -3.10 -10.00 -10.10
C GLN A 100 -4.29 -10.38 -10.98
N LYS A 101 -4.70 -11.64 -10.90
CA LYS A 101 -5.89 -12.13 -11.59
C LYS A 101 -7.14 -11.36 -11.14
N ALA A 102 -7.32 -11.20 -9.82
CA ALA A 102 -8.45 -10.45 -9.27
C ALA A 102 -8.49 -9.00 -9.76
N LEU A 103 -7.34 -8.32 -9.84
CA LEU A 103 -7.24 -6.97 -10.38
C LEU A 103 -7.62 -6.90 -11.87
N ILE A 104 -7.09 -7.82 -12.68
CA ILE A 104 -7.40 -7.89 -14.13
C ILE A 104 -8.91 -8.07 -14.35
N GLU A 105 -9.52 -9.05 -13.68
CA GLU A 105 -10.96 -9.31 -13.78
C GLU A 105 -11.80 -8.11 -13.32
N LYS A 106 -11.35 -7.43 -12.25
CA LYS A 106 -12.04 -6.26 -11.70
C LYS A 106 -11.99 -5.06 -12.65
N GLU A 107 -10.87 -4.85 -13.34
CA GLU A 107 -10.70 -3.76 -14.31
C GLU A 107 -11.45 -4.03 -15.62
N GLN A 108 -11.43 -5.25 -16.14
CA GLN A 108 -12.29 -5.64 -17.28
C GLN A 108 -13.76 -5.34 -17.01
N LEU A 109 -14.23 -5.60 -15.78
CA LEU A 109 -15.59 -5.23 -15.39
C LEU A 109 -15.76 -3.70 -15.31
N ASN A 110 -14.78 -2.97 -14.79
CA ASN A 110 -14.84 -1.50 -14.69
C ASN A 110 -14.89 -0.81 -16.06
N GLU A 111 -14.23 -1.35 -17.08
CA GLU A 111 -14.27 -0.83 -18.45
C GLU A 111 -15.68 -0.89 -19.07
N THR A 112 -16.53 -1.82 -18.59
CA THR A 112 -17.93 -1.93 -19.04
C THR A 112 -18.87 -0.94 -18.32
N ARG A 113 -18.41 -0.30 -17.24
CA ARG A 113 -19.24 0.58 -16.41
C ARG A 113 -19.27 2.00 -16.98
N ARG A 114 -20.45 2.61 -16.95
CA ARG A 114 -20.61 4.06 -17.09
C ARG A 114 -20.73 4.67 -15.71
N TRP A 115 -19.87 5.63 -15.41
CA TRP A 115 -19.84 6.31 -14.12
C TRP A 115 -20.62 7.63 -14.26
N ASP A 116 -21.87 7.65 -13.84
CA ASP A 116 -22.76 8.80 -14.05
C ASP A 116 -22.53 9.96 -13.06
N ARG A 117 -21.58 9.81 -12.13
CA ARG A 117 -20.89 10.86 -11.34
C ARG A 117 -19.92 10.19 -10.35
N LEU A 118 -18.78 10.83 -10.07
CA LEU A 118 -17.90 10.52 -8.94
C LEU A 118 -18.35 11.30 -7.71
#